data_AF-A0A241VXZ7-F1
#
_entry.id   AF-A0A241VXZ7-F1
#
_cell.length_a   1.000
_cell.length_b   1.000
_cell.length_c   1.000
_cell.angle_alpha   90.00
_cell.angle_beta   90.00
_cell.angle_gamma   90.00
#
_symmetry.space_group_name_H-M   'P 1'
#
loop_
_entity.id
_entity.type
_entity.pdbx_description
1 polymer ?
#
loop_
_entity_poly.entity_id
_entity_poly.type
_entity_poly.pdbx_seq_one_letter_code
_entity_poly.pdbx_strand_id
1 'polypeptide(L)' 'MTFSNFNALDLLGKQVSFNSSLGDIIFPNQGIVISLILNLSGSPEILIENGGSFYCLSEITDLKVF' A
#
# COMPACT_ATOMS: atom_id res chain seq x y z
N MET A 1 -8.81 17.11 1.03
CA MET A 1 -8.55 16.31 2.24
C MET A 1 -7.07 16.02 2.26
N THR A 2 -6.34 16.57 3.22
CA THR A 2 -4.90 16.38 3.39
C THR A 2 -4.62 14.92 3.69
N PHE A 3 -3.93 14.22 2.77
CA PHE A 3 -3.21 13.00 3.08
C PHE A 3 -2.31 13.34 4.28
N SER A 4 -2.65 12.84 5.46
CA SER A 4 -1.73 12.86 6.59
C SER A 4 -0.43 12.22 6.11
N ASN A 5 0.71 12.83 6.46
CA ASN A 5 2.04 12.27 6.25
C ASN A 5 2.15 10.91 6.96
N PHE A 6 1.56 9.86 6.39
CA PHE A 6 1.80 8.49 6.77
C PHE A 6 3.18 8.16 6.23
N ASN A 7 4.16 8.02 7.12
CA ASN A 7 5.48 7.60 6.70
C ASN A 7 5.35 6.14 6.26
N ALA A 8 5.82 5.80 5.06
CA ALA A 8 5.61 4.46 4.51
C ALA A 8 6.14 3.38 5.47
N LEU A 9 7.21 3.70 6.21
CA LEU A 9 7.79 2.86 7.26
C LEU A 9 6.82 2.51 8.40
N ASP A 10 5.83 3.37 8.69
CA ASP A 10 4.84 3.13 9.75
C ASP A 10 3.84 2.00 9.38
N LEU A 11 3.81 1.59 8.11
CA LEU A 11 2.95 0.53 7.63
C LEU A 11 3.54 -0.86 7.91
N LEU A 12 4.86 -0.98 8.08
CA LEU A 12 5.52 -2.28 8.20
C LEU A 12 5.01 -3.03 9.46
N GLY A 13 4.55 -4.25 9.27
CA GLY A 13 3.95 -5.09 10.32
C GLY A 13 2.52 -4.69 10.72
N LYS A 14 1.92 -3.68 10.09
CA LYS A 14 0.53 -3.31 10.31
C LYS A 14 -0.41 -4.08 9.41
N GLN A 15 -1.61 -4.33 9.93
CA GLN A 15 -2.71 -4.80 9.10
C GLN A 15 -3.29 -3.61 8.34
N VAL A 16 -3.44 -3.75 7.03
CA VAL A 16 -3.95 -2.72 6.14
C VAL A 16 -5.08 -3.26 5.27
N SER A 17 -5.95 -2.36 4.84
CA SER A 17 -6.96 -2.62 3.80
C SER A 17 -6.98 -1.43 2.86
N PHE A 18 -6.98 -1.70 1.56
CA PHE A 18 -6.89 -0.67 0.54
C PHE A 18 -7.42 -1.14 -0.80
N ASN A 19 -7.64 -0.20 -1.71
CA ASN A 19 -8.01 -0.47 -3.08
C ASN A 19 -6.80 -0.22 -3.99
N SER A 20 -6.52 -1.12 -4.94
CA SER A 20 -5.52 -0.90 -5.99
C SER A 20 -6.20 -0.77 -7.35
N SER A 21 -5.82 0.20 -8.16
CA SER A 21 -6.32 0.35 -9.52
C SER A 21 -5.39 -0.29 -10.54
N LEU A 22 -5.91 -1.12 -11.44
CA LEU A 22 -5.23 -1.52 -12.67
C LEU A 22 -6.08 -1.07 -13.86
N GLY A 23 -5.74 0.09 -14.44
CA GLY A 23 -6.62 0.79 -15.37
C GLY A 23 -7.90 1.26 -14.67
N ASP A 24 -9.06 0.99 -15.27
CA ASP A 24 -10.37 1.37 -14.71
C ASP A 24 -10.92 0.37 -13.68
N ILE A 25 -10.20 -0.72 -13.40
CA ILE A 25 -10.65 -1.77 -12.49
C ILE A 25 -10.05 -1.56 -11.10
N ILE A 26 -10.91 -1.55 -10.08
CA ILE A 26 -10.55 -1.41 -8.67
C ILE A 26 -10.56 -2.78 -8.00
N PHE A 27 -9.43 -3.17 -7.40
CA PHE A 27 -9.28 -4.41 -6.66
C PHE A 27 -9.15 -4.14 -5.16
N PRO A 28 -10.05 -4.66 -4.32
CA PRO A 28 -9.91 -4.56 -2.88
C PRO A 28 -8.84 -5.54 -2.39
N ASN A 29 -7.91 -5.04 -1.59
CA ASN A 29 -6.84 -5.81 -0.98
C ASN A 29 -6.83 -5.60 0.53
N GLN A 30 -6.42 -6.64 1.26
CA GLN A 30 -6.21 -6.58 2.70
C GLN A 30 -5.13 -7.56 3.12
N GLY A 31 -4.34 -7.20 4.13
CA GLY A 31 -3.31 -8.08 4.66
C GLY A 31 -2.36 -7.35 5.61
N ILE A 32 -1.37 -8.07 6.10
CA ILE A 32 -0.29 -7.49 6.91
C ILE A 32 0.83 -7.06 5.96
N VAL A 33 1.31 -5.83 6.09
CA VAL A 33 2.47 -5.36 5.31
C VAL A 33 3.72 -6.05 5.84
N ILE A 34 4.33 -6.90 5.03
CA ILE A 34 5.51 -7.69 5.40
C ILE A 34 6.80 -7.10 4.82
N SER A 35 6.70 -6.28 3.79
CA SER A 35 7.86 -5.62 3.17
C SER A 35 7.50 -4.25 2.63
N LEU A 36 8.50 -3.38 2.63
CA LEU A 36 8.43 -2.03 2.12
C LEU A 36 9.63 -1.79 1.19
N ILE A 37 9.39 -1.36 -0.03
CA ILE A 37 10.42 -0.98 -0.98
C ILE A 37 10.43 0.54 -1.11
N LEU A 38 11.56 1.14 -0.76
CA LEU A 38 11.81 2.56 -0.98
C LEU A 38 12.50 2.74 -2.33
N ASN A 39 11.75 3.15 -3.35
CA ASN A 39 12.31 3.51 -4.63
C ASN A 39 12.88 4.94 -4.57
N LEU A 40 14.20 5.10 -4.77
CA LEU A 40 14.87 6.42 -4.72
C LEU A 40 14.51 7.33 -5.89
N SER A 41 13.90 6.78 -6.94
CA SER A 41 13.51 7.49 -8.16
C SER A 41 11.99 7.44 -8.41
N GLY A 42 11.19 6.92 -7.47
CA GLY A 42 9.77 6.68 -7.66
C GLY A 42 8.97 6.60 -6.37
N SER A 43 7.72 6.15 -6.48
CA SER A 43 6.86 5.93 -5.32
C SER A 43 7.28 4.69 -4.54
N PRO A 44 7.14 4.67 -3.20
CA PRO A 44 7.38 3.47 -2.42
C PRO A 44 6.33 2.39 -2.71
N GLU A 45 6.71 1.13 -2.50
CA GLU A 45 5.85 -0.03 -2.75
C GLU A 45 5.73 -0.88 -1.48
N ILE A 46 4.59 -1.55 -1.32
CA ILE A 46 4.32 -2.43 -0.19
C ILE A 46 4.01 -3.85 -0.65
N LEU A 47 4.44 -4.84 0.14
CA LEU A 47 4.06 -6.23 -0.03
C LEU A 47 3.18 -6.65 1.15
N ILE A 48 2.05 -7.27 0.86
CA ILE A 48 1.16 -7.84 1.88
C ILE A 48 1.28 -9.36 1.92
N GLU A 49 1.18 -9.95 3.11
CA GLU A 49 1.39 -11.39 3.36
C GLU A 49 0.60 -12.33 2.41
N ASN A 50 -0.62 -11.92 2.03
CA ASN A 50 -1.52 -12.71 1.17
C ASN A 50 -1.56 -12.25 -0.30
N GLY A 51 -0.81 -11.22 -0.65
CA GLY A 51 -0.74 -10.67 -2.01
C GLY A 51 0.67 -10.88 -2.52
N GLY A 52 0.89 -11.90 -3.35
CA GLY A 52 2.19 -12.20 -3.95
C GLY A 52 2.70 -11.15 -4.94
N SER A 53 2.25 -9.91 -4.83
CA SER A 53 2.56 -8.77 -5.71
C SER A 53 2.87 -7.54 -4.86
N PHE A 54 3.78 -6.72 -5.37
CA PHE A 54 4.06 -5.42 -4.79
C PHE A 54 3.00 -4.42 -5.26
N TYR A 55 2.52 -3.58 -4.34
CA TYR A 55 1.54 -2.55 -4.60
C TYR A 55 2.18 -1.19 -4.44
N CYS A 56 2.13 -0.39 -5.50
CA CYS A 56 2.69 0.95 -5.50
C CYS A 56 1.79 1.90 -4.70
N LEU A 57 2.35 2.60 -3.71
CA LEU A 57 1.56 3.47 -2.83
C LEU A 57 0.85 4.62 -3.58
N SER A 58 1.35 5.02 -4.75
CA SER A 58 0.67 6.03 -5.58
C SER A 58 -0.56 5.49 -6.32
N GLU A 59 -0.71 4.17 -6.45
CA GLU A 59 -1.86 3.50 -7.09
C GLU A 59 -2.86 2.96 -6.07
N ILE A 60 -2.56 3.15 -4.78
CA ILE A 60 -3.41 2.75 -3.68
C ILE A 60 -4.38 3.88 -3.33
N THR A 61 -5.65 3.53 -3.22
CA THR A 61 -6.72 4.41 -2.73
C THR A 61 -7.40 3.80 -1.51
N ASP A 62 -8.10 4.63 -0.73
CA ASP A 62 -8.87 4.21 0.46
C ASP A 62 -8.07 3.39 1.50
N LEU A 63 -6.77 3.68 1.65
CA LEU A 63 -5.91 2.99 2.61
C LEU A 63 -6.40 3.19 4.04
N LYS A 64 -6.63 2.08 4.74
CA LYS A 64 -6.92 1.99 6.18
C LYS A 64 -5.87 1.13 6.85
N VAL A 65 -5.43 1.55 8.03
CA VAL A 65 -4.42 0.88 8.86
C VAL A 65 -5.07 0.53 10.21
N PHE A 66 -4.81 -0.68 10.71
CA PHE A 66 -5.37 -1.23 11.95
C PHE A 66 -4.26 -1.51 12.98
#